data_AF-A0AAX4EX36-F1
#
_entry.id   AF-A0AAX4EX36-F1
#
_cell.length_a   1.000
_cell.length_b   1.000
_cell.length_c   1.000
_cell.angle_alpha   90.00
_cell.angle_beta   90.00
_cell.angle_gamma   90.00
#
_symmetry.space_group_name_H-M   'P 1'
#
loop_
_entity.id
_entity.type
_entity.pdbx_description
1 polymer ?
#
loop_
_entity_poly.entity_id
_entity_poly.type
_entity_poly.pdbx_seq_one_letter_code
_entity_poly.pdbx_strand_id
1 'polypeptide(L)'
;MSFKVLSKKFAGKVLLLTMLAGASLSVMAASQDPHAVAVASDAEFVAVGKSYNVDFGDQKFRLDFKSAKEMVFTSPDGKNTANVDITVTPIGNDVYMIYWSRRAGQHVVHVDDFRNGVAYTNIFLPDGSASRRKGTLVEIK
;
A
#
# COMPACT_ATOMS: atom_id res chain seq x y z
N MET A 1 -52.35 -37.95 12.75
CA MET A 1 -53.15 -38.19 11.53
C MET A 1 -53.87 -36.89 11.16
N SER A 2 -53.97 -36.60 9.86
CA SER A 2 -54.84 -35.61 9.19
C SER A 2 -55.19 -34.29 9.88
N PHE A 3 -54.66 -33.18 9.35
CA PHE A 3 -55.40 -31.92 9.29
C PHE A 3 -56.02 -31.70 7.90
N LYS A 4 -57.16 -31.00 7.87
CA LYS A 4 -58.11 -30.96 6.75
C LYS A 4 -57.62 -30.21 5.52
N VAL A 5 -58.23 -30.56 4.38
CA VAL A 5 -58.00 -29.99 3.06
C VAL A 5 -59.11 -28.98 2.69
N LEU A 6 -58.74 -27.94 1.94
CA LEU A 6 -59.57 -27.02 1.13
C LEU A 6 -60.56 -26.03 1.80
N SER A 7 -60.36 -24.75 1.46
CA SER A 7 -61.38 -23.99 0.72
C SER A 7 -60.74 -23.40 -0.56
N LYS A 8 -61.53 -22.94 -1.54
CA LYS A 8 -61.12 -22.79 -2.95
C LYS A 8 -61.57 -21.45 -3.55
N LYS A 9 -60.62 -20.69 -4.13
CA LYS A 9 -60.82 -19.62 -5.16
C LYS A 9 -61.65 -18.41 -4.66
N PHE A 10 -61.72 -17.23 -5.26
CA PHE A 10 -61.27 -16.57 -6.51
C PHE A 10 -61.05 -15.06 -6.17
N ALA A 11 -60.42 -14.16 -6.93
CA ALA A 11 -59.64 -14.18 -8.18
C ALA A 11 -58.75 -12.90 -8.22
N GLY A 12 -57.76 -12.82 -9.12
CA GLY A 12 -56.99 -11.57 -9.34
C GLY A 12 -55.69 -11.78 -10.13
N LYS A 13 -55.70 -11.52 -11.44
CA LYS A 13 -54.49 -11.51 -12.27
C LYS A 13 -53.72 -10.20 -12.05
N VAL A 14 -52.43 -10.28 -11.73
CA VAL A 14 -51.44 -9.32 -12.26
C VAL A 14 -50.28 -10.14 -12.80
N LEU A 15 -49.87 -9.79 -14.03
CA LEU A 15 -48.87 -10.50 -14.82
C LEU A 15 -47.54 -9.76 -14.73
N LEU A 16 -46.49 -10.48 -14.31
CA LEU A 16 -45.09 -10.36 -14.73
C LEU A 16 -44.43 -8.97 -14.76
N LEU A 17 -43.35 -8.80 -13.99
CA LEU A 17 -42.07 -8.37 -14.60
C LEU A 17 -40.85 -8.80 -13.77
N THR A 18 -40.08 -9.75 -14.30
CA THR A 18 -38.66 -9.91 -13.92
C THR A 18 -37.86 -8.79 -14.56
N MET A 19 -37.34 -7.85 -13.77
CA MET A 19 -36.27 -6.96 -14.21
C MET A 19 -34.94 -7.40 -13.59
N LEU A 20 -34.01 -7.80 -14.45
CA LEU A 20 -32.59 -7.74 -14.12
C LEU A 20 -32.23 -6.27 -13.92
N ALA A 21 -31.99 -5.85 -12.68
CA ALA A 21 -31.12 -4.72 -12.41
C ALA A 21 -29.72 -5.27 -12.17
N GLY A 22 -29.04 -5.63 -13.26
CA GLY A 22 -27.59 -5.74 -13.23
C GLY A 22 -27.05 -4.35 -12.92
N ALA A 23 -26.71 -4.11 -11.65
CA ALA A 23 -25.96 -2.93 -11.25
C ALA A 23 -24.59 -3.04 -11.92
N SER A 24 -24.48 -2.39 -13.08
CA SER A 24 -23.27 -2.28 -13.89
C SER A 24 -22.06 -1.99 -13.01
N LEU A 25 -20.95 -2.69 -13.28
CA LEU A 25 -19.63 -2.54 -12.63
C LEU A 25 -19.07 -1.10 -12.66
N SER A 26 -19.76 -0.17 -13.33
CA SER A 26 -19.41 1.24 -13.53
C SER A 26 -19.62 2.15 -12.32
N VAL A 27 -20.26 1.71 -11.23
CA VAL A 27 -20.53 2.57 -10.05
C VAL A 27 -19.31 2.71 -9.12
N MET A 28 -18.26 1.90 -9.29
CA MET A 28 -17.00 2.03 -8.53
C MET A 28 -16.00 3.01 -9.16
N ALA A 29 -16.25 3.49 -10.38
CA ALA A 29 -15.40 4.46 -11.08
C ALA A 29 -15.70 5.92 -10.65
N ALA A 30 -15.90 6.15 -9.36
CA ALA A 30 -16.16 7.47 -8.80
C ALA A 30 -14.88 8.31 -8.78
N SER A 31 -14.59 9.00 -9.89
CA SER A 31 -13.68 10.15 -10.01
C SER A 31 -12.39 10.05 -9.16
N GLN A 32 -11.53 9.06 -9.44
CA GLN A 32 -10.15 9.17 -9.00
C GLN A 32 -9.52 10.38 -9.71
N ASP A 33 -8.99 11.32 -8.93
CA ASP A 33 -8.20 12.43 -9.45
C ASP A 33 -7.04 11.86 -10.29
N PRO A 34 -6.94 12.19 -11.60
CA PRO A 34 -5.91 11.64 -12.47
C PRO A 34 -4.49 12.10 -12.10
N HIS A 35 -4.36 13.04 -11.15
CA HIS A 35 -3.09 13.51 -10.59
C HIS A 35 -2.81 12.97 -9.17
N ALA A 36 -3.73 12.21 -8.58
CA ALA A 36 -3.49 11.55 -7.30
C ALA A 36 -2.47 10.42 -7.45
N VAL A 37 -1.53 10.33 -6.50
CA VAL A 37 -0.62 9.19 -6.41
C VAL A 37 -1.37 7.95 -5.91
N ALA A 38 -1.20 6.83 -6.61
CA ALA A 38 -1.68 5.54 -6.14
C ALA A 38 -1.01 5.18 -4.80
N VAL A 39 -1.76 4.52 -3.91
CA VAL A 39 -1.25 4.01 -2.63
C VAL A 39 -1.44 2.50 -2.62
N ALA A 40 -0.37 1.74 -2.49
CA ALA A 40 -0.40 0.29 -2.48
C ALA A 40 -1.19 -0.25 -1.26
N SER A 41 -1.93 -1.32 -1.50
CA SER A 41 -2.40 -2.23 -0.46
C SER A 41 -1.31 -3.23 -0.06
N ASP A 42 -1.52 -3.92 1.06
CA ASP A 42 -0.57 -4.93 1.54
C ASP A 42 -0.36 -6.09 0.55
N ALA A 43 -1.36 -6.37 -0.31
CA ALA A 43 -1.28 -7.40 -1.34
C ALA A 43 -0.46 -6.97 -2.57
N GLU A 44 -0.26 -5.66 -2.78
CA GLU A 44 0.46 -5.09 -3.93
C GLU A 44 1.93 -4.78 -3.61
N PHE A 45 2.31 -4.72 -2.34
CA PHE A 45 3.67 -4.37 -1.91
C PHE A 45 4.47 -5.61 -1.50
N VAL A 46 5.37 -6.08 -2.38
CA VAL A 46 6.14 -7.33 -2.21
C VAL A 46 7.08 -7.38 -0.99
N ALA A 47 7.26 -6.26 -0.30
CA ALA A 47 8.09 -6.15 0.90
C ALA A 47 7.32 -6.40 2.21
N VAL A 48 5.98 -6.47 2.19
CA VAL A 48 5.18 -6.68 3.42
C VAL A 48 5.61 -7.94 4.16
N GLY A 49 5.84 -7.79 5.47
CA GLY A 49 6.31 -8.86 6.35
C GLY A 49 7.80 -9.16 6.27
N LYS A 50 8.56 -8.45 5.41
CA LYS A 50 9.99 -8.69 5.18
C LYS A 50 10.86 -7.56 5.72
N SER A 51 12.15 -7.87 5.83
CA SER A 51 13.18 -6.97 6.33
C SER A 51 14.29 -6.82 5.30
N TYR A 52 14.81 -5.61 5.12
CA TYR A 52 15.86 -5.32 4.16
C TYR A 52 16.98 -4.50 4.82
N ASN A 53 18.22 -4.82 4.47
CA ASN A 53 19.36 -3.93 4.66
C ASN A 53 19.50 -3.06 3.41
N VAL A 54 19.60 -1.74 3.61
CA VAL A 54 19.89 -0.75 2.58
C VAL A 54 21.28 -0.20 2.81
N ASP A 55 22.13 -0.20 1.78
CA ASP A 55 23.52 0.27 1.86
C ASP A 55 23.80 1.34 0.80
N PHE A 56 23.85 2.61 1.23
CA PHE A 56 24.20 3.77 0.41
C PHE A 56 25.70 4.13 0.49
N GLY A 57 26.54 3.24 1.04
CA GLY A 57 27.96 3.47 1.27
C GLY A 57 28.23 4.05 2.67
N ASP A 58 28.15 5.37 2.80
CA ASP A 58 28.34 6.10 4.07
C ASP A 58 27.14 6.00 5.02
N GLN A 59 25.96 5.67 4.48
CA GLN A 59 24.71 5.53 5.23
C GLN A 59 24.11 4.14 5.02
N LYS A 60 23.85 3.40 6.11
CA LYS A 60 23.31 2.04 6.06
C LYS A 60 22.11 1.93 7.00
N PHE A 61 21.03 1.30 6.57
CA PHE A 61 19.79 1.23 7.33
C PHE A 61 19.19 -0.15 7.27
N ARG A 62 18.47 -0.55 8.32
CA ARG A 62 17.57 -1.70 8.28
C ARG A 62 16.13 -1.19 8.24
N LEU A 63 15.37 -1.72 7.29
CA LEU A 63 13.95 -1.40 7.07
C LEU A 63 13.14 -2.68 7.27
N ASP A 64 12.24 -2.71 8.26
CA ASP A 64 11.32 -3.83 8.49
C ASP A 64 9.90 -3.42 8.13
N PHE A 65 9.41 -3.82 6.96
CA PHE A 65 8.08 -3.44 6.46
C PHE A 65 7.00 -4.31 7.12
N LYS A 66 6.14 -3.70 7.95
CA LYS A 66 5.06 -4.41 8.66
C LYS A 66 3.79 -4.50 7.82
N SER A 67 3.54 -3.47 7.02
CA SER A 67 2.45 -3.36 6.05
C SER A 67 2.86 -2.37 4.94
N ALA A 68 1.99 -2.11 3.97
CA ALA A 68 2.15 -1.01 3.02
C ALA A 68 1.96 0.40 3.66
N LYS A 69 1.71 0.45 4.98
CA LYS A 69 1.45 1.67 5.76
C LYS A 69 2.41 1.87 6.94
N GLU A 70 3.05 0.81 7.44
CA GLU A 70 3.97 0.88 8.59
C GLU A 70 5.30 0.19 8.27
N MET A 71 6.40 0.88 8.61
CA MET A 71 7.75 0.35 8.59
C MET A 71 8.43 0.61 9.95
N VAL A 72 9.27 -0.32 10.41
CA VAL A 72 10.22 -0.04 11.47
C VAL A 72 11.56 0.30 10.84
N PHE A 73 11.99 1.56 11.01
CA PHE A 73 13.29 2.05 10.59
C PHE A 73 14.30 1.79 11.71
N THR A 74 15.48 1.25 11.37
CA THR A 74 16.64 1.14 12.27
C THR A 74 17.88 1.80 11.67
N SER A 75 18.49 2.67 12.46
CA SER A 75 19.72 3.43 12.17
C SER A 75 20.98 2.57 11.95
N PRO A 76 22.06 3.13 11.34
CA PRO A 76 23.27 2.35 11.01
C PRO A 76 23.98 1.74 12.23
N ASP A 77 23.86 2.36 13.40
CA ASP A 77 24.48 1.88 14.65
C ASP A 77 23.56 0.94 15.46
N GLY A 78 22.35 0.65 14.96
CA GLY A 78 21.36 -0.18 15.62
C GLY A 78 20.71 0.41 16.88
N LYS A 79 21.05 1.66 17.28
CA LYS A 79 20.61 2.23 18.57
C LYS A 79 19.32 3.02 18.48
N ASN A 80 19.01 3.55 17.31
CA ASN A 80 17.82 4.37 17.07
C ASN A 80 16.88 3.62 16.13
N THR A 81 15.83 3.03 16.70
CA THR A 81 14.74 2.33 16.03
C THR A 81 13.45 3.13 16.19
N ALA A 82 12.64 3.23 15.13
CA ALA A 82 11.35 3.92 15.16
C ALA A 82 10.36 3.27 14.20
N ASN A 83 9.14 3.03 14.68
CA ASN A 83 7.99 2.81 13.80
C ASN A 83 7.67 4.13 13.09
N VAL A 84 7.41 4.06 11.79
CA VAL A 84 7.08 5.21 10.95
C VAL A 84 5.92 4.84 10.04
N ASP A 85 4.98 5.77 9.90
CA ASP A 85 3.96 5.70 8.85
C ASP A 85 4.64 5.94 7.50
N ILE A 86 4.37 5.05 6.54
CA ILE A 86 4.88 5.13 5.17
C ILE A 86 3.73 5.33 4.17
N THR A 87 4.04 5.97 3.05
CA THR A 87 3.19 5.96 1.86
C THR A 87 3.95 5.26 0.74
N VAL A 88 3.39 4.16 0.24
CA VAL A 88 3.98 3.34 -0.82
C VAL A 88 3.19 3.58 -2.12
N THR A 89 3.85 4.08 -3.15
CA THR A 89 3.28 4.25 -4.50
C THR A 89 3.96 3.27 -5.46
N PRO A 90 3.22 2.33 -6.08
CA PRO A 90 3.78 1.46 -7.10
C PRO A 90 4.07 2.28 -8.37
N ILE A 91 5.29 2.17 -8.91
CA ILE A 91 5.73 2.90 -10.12
C ILE A 91 6.32 1.99 -11.20
N GLY A 92 6.39 0.68 -10.94
CA GLY A 92 6.84 -0.34 -11.89
C GLY A 92 6.76 -1.75 -11.28
N ASN A 93 7.12 -2.77 -12.06
CA ASN A 93 7.11 -4.16 -11.60
C ASN A 93 8.13 -4.37 -10.48
N ASP A 94 7.64 -4.57 -9.26
CA ASP A 94 8.39 -4.63 -8.00
C ASP A 94 9.25 -3.37 -7.72
N VAL A 95 8.83 -2.22 -8.26
CA VAL A 95 9.47 -0.91 -8.04
C VAL A 95 8.47 0.05 -7.40
N TYR A 96 8.85 0.60 -6.23
CA TYR A 96 7.98 1.44 -5.43
C TYR A 96 8.68 2.74 -5.05
N MET A 97 7.94 3.85 -5.11
CA MET A 97 8.30 5.07 -4.42
C MET A 97 7.76 5.00 -2.99
N ILE A 98 8.61 5.16 -1.98
CA ILE A 98 8.25 5.04 -0.57
C ILE A 98 8.57 6.36 0.14
N TYR A 99 7.55 7.04 0.67
CA TYR A 99 7.69 8.30 1.40
C TYR A 99 7.44 8.11 2.89
N TRP A 100 8.23 8.78 3.74
CA TRP A 100 7.93 8.94 5.16
C TRP A 100 8.56 10.20 5.77
N SER A 101 8.11 10.53 6.98
CA SER A 101 8.69 11.57 7.83
C SER A 101 8.91 11.01 9.24
N ARG A 102 10.03 11.37 9.87
CA ARG A 102 10.34 10.96 11.26
C ARG A 102 10.13 12.08 12.29
N ARG A 103 10.04 13.33 11.82
CA ARG A 103 9.86 14.56 12.61
C ARG A 103 9.61 15.73 11.66
N ALA A 104 9.01 16.81 12.17
CA ALA A 104 8.79 18.03 11.42
C ALA A 104 10.07 18.52 10.70
N GLY A 105 9.94 18.87 9.41
CA GLY A 105 11.04 19.30 8.55
C GLY A 105 11.97 18.18 8.05
N GLN A 106 11.81 16.93 8.49
CA GLN A 106 12.54 15.79 7.93
C GLN A 106 11.64 14.98 7.00
N HIS A 107 12.07 14.83 5.75
CA HIS A 107 11.33 14.09 4.72
C HIS A 107 12.26 13.10 4.04
N VAL A 108 11.80 11.87 3.83
CA VAL A 108 12.55 10.84 3.11
C VAL A 108 11.67 10.31 1.98
N VAL A 109 12.24 10.26 0.77
CA VAL A 109 11.66 9.59 -0.39
C VAL A 109 12.65 8.55 -0.87
N HIS A 110 12.24 7.29 -0.88
CA HIS A 110 12.93 6.19 -1.53
C HIS A 110 12.30 5.89 -2.89
N VAL A 111 13.13 5.36 -3.80
CA VAL A 111 12.68 4.56 -4.94
C VAL A 111 13.43 3.24 -4.87
N ASP A 112 12.70 2.19 -4.50
CA ASP A 112 13.25 0.88 -4.16
C ASP A 112 12.78 -0.15 -5.21
N ASP A 113 13.75 -0.73 -5.92
CA ASP A 113 13.59 -1.78 -6.93
C ASP A 113 13.95 -3.12 -6.29
N PHE A 114 12.93 -3.81 -5.76
CA PHE A 114 13.07 -5.05 -5.00
C PHE A 114 13.51 -6.23 -5.88
N ARG A 115 13.22 -6.16 -7.19
CA ARG A 115 13.61 -7.18 -8.16
C ARG A 115 15.10 -7.12 -8.51
N ASN A 116 15.66 -5.91 -8.63
CA ASN A 116 17.08 -5.72 -8.96
C ASN A 116 17.98 -5.48 -7.73
N GLY A 117 17.39 -5.34 -6.53
CA GLY A 117 18.13 -5.14 -5.28
C GLY A 117 18.80 -3.76 -5.21
N VAL A 118 18.13 -2.72 -5.70
CA VAL A 118 18.65 -1.35 -5.80
C VAL A 118 17.72 -0.37 -5.09
N ALA A 119 18.30 0.52 -4.29
CA ALA A 119 17.59 1.63 -3.65
C ALA A 119 18.13 2.98 -4.14
N TYR A 120 17.26 3.97 -4.25
CA TYR A 120 17.59 5.39 -4.41
C TYR A 120 16.93 6.17 -3.29
N THR A 121 17.60 7.15 -2.70
CA THR A 121 17.04 7.97 -1.61
C THR A 121 17.27 9.45 -1.81
N ASN A 122 16.26 10.23 -1.44
CA ASN A 122 16.32 11.67 -1.20
C ASN A 122 15.92 11.92 0.26
N ILE A 123 16.87 12.40 1.08
CA ILE A 123 16.66 12.73 2.49
C ILE A 123 16.79 14.24 2.63
N PHE A 124 15.71 14.92 3.04
CA PHE A 124 15.69 16.34 3.37
C PHE A 124 15.68 16.50 4.89
N LEU A 125 16.47 17.44 5.40
CA LEU A 125 16.58 17.74 6.83
C LEU A 125 15.95 19.10 7.18
N PRO A 126 15.61 19.35 8.47
CA PRO A 126 14.93 20.57 8.89
C PRO A 126 15.71 21.88 8.65
N ASP A 127 17.01 21.80 8.38
CA ASP A 127 17.87 22.94 8.01
C ASP A 127 17.85 23.25 6.49
N GLY A 128 17.04 22.51 5.72
CA GLY A 128 16.96 22.62 4.26
C GLY A 128 18.04 21.86 3.50
N SER A 129 18.98 21.20 4.18
CA SER A 129 19.99 20.37 3.52
C SER A 129 19.36 19.09 2.96
N ALA A 130 19.98 18.55 1.90
CA ALA A 130 19.51 17.35 1.22
C ALA A 130 20.65 16.36 0.93
N SER A 131 20.48 15.09 1.34
CA SER A 131 21.30 13.97 0.88
C SER A 131 20.57 13.24 -0.24
N ARG A 132 21.31 12.87 -1.29
CA ARG A 132 20.81 12.03 -2.40
C ARG A 132 21.82 10.92 -2.63
N ARG A 133 21.36 9.67 -2.71
CA ARG A 133 22.22 8.48 -2.86
C ARG A 133 21.56 7.39 -3.70
N LYS A 134 22.38 6.51 -4.26
CA LYS A 134 22.02 5.20 -4.81
C LYS A 134 22.74 4.14 -3.97
N GLY A 135 22.07 3.03 -3.69
CA GLY A 135 22.58 1.95 -2.85
C GLY A 135 22.05 0.57 -3.25
N THR A 136 22.45 -0.45 -2.49
CA THR A 136 21.88 -1.80 -2.60
C THR A 136 20.70 -1.96 -1.63
N LEU A 137 19.82 -2.90 -1.96
CA LEU A 137 18.65 -3.31 -1.19
C LEU A 137 18.68 -4.84 -1.08
N VAL A 138 18.96 -5.37 0.11
CA VAL A 138 19.20 -6.81 0.32
C VAL A 138 18.26 -7.36 1.38
N GLU A 139 17.45 -8.36 1.00
CA GLU A 139 16.52 -9.04 1.91
C GLU A 139 17.27 -9.79 3.01
N ILE A 140 16.82 -9.63 4.25
CA ILE A 140 17.30 -10.38 5.42
C ILE A 140 16.46 -11.66 5.53
N LYS A 141 17.13 -12.81 5.50
CA LYS A 141 16.53 -14.15 5.61
C LYS A 141 16.63 -14.69 7.03
#